data_AF-A0A0S8JL75-F1
#
_entry.id   AF-A0A0S8JL75-F1
#
_cell.length_a   1.000
_cell.length_b   1.000
_cell.length_c   1.000
_cell.angle_alpha   90.00
_cell.angle_beta   90.00
_cell.angle_gamma   90.00
#
_symmetry.space_group_name_H-M   'P 1'
#
loop_
_entity.id
_entity.type
_entity.pdbx_description
1 polymer ?
#
loop_
_entity_poly.entity_id
_entity_poly.type
_entity_poly.pdbx_seq_one_letter_code
_entity_poly.pdbx_strand_id
1 'polypeptide(L)'
;PFSGHGWMYFPQWRKAGKKVVLLPTSNWSELDQIVALMRVAPRLRQTRILVVRGPQGTAAACDAKQVKERLGTEMVPISVEQTLKLHKAVDLKAAEAEAEQYWLSKAKKIVEPSREEIINSARLYLAMKDLMIRERARAIASSNCMGEPAKGCLTFSKLNDMGLVGACEGDMDSTLTMLMFQYALGMPGFISDPVFDTSSNALIHFHCTSATKMDGPAGERLPFTIRTQSDSERGVSLDVENRIGQAVTCAKFINLDTMLISTGKIFKVTHDELGCRTQFWTEVADAQKMFNNWGAGILKGGTMALLHRDVFYGDHVQSMKNLGVLMGFEVVEEG
;
A
#
# COMPACT_ATOMS: atom_id res chain seq x y z
N PRO A 1 9.83 30.03 -15.18
CA PRO A 1 9.21 31.38 -15.15
C PRO A 1 10.23 32.41 -14.68
N PHE A 2 10.11 33.68 -15.10
CA PHE A 2 10.95 34.75 -14.57
C PHE A 2 10.53 35.08 -13.13
N SER A 3 11.26 34.53 -12.13
CA SER A 3 10.94 34.65 -10.70
C SER A 3 12.05 35.33 -9.88
N GLY A 4 12.97 36.05 -10.54
CA GLY A 4 14.17 36.61 -9.92
C GLY A 4 15.24 35.55 -9.60
N HIS A 5 16.27 35.93 -8.85
CA HIS A 5 17.45 35.08 -8.58
C HIS A 5 17.42 34.40 -7.19
N GLY A 6 16.38 34.58 -6.38
CA GLY A 6 16.31 34.05 -5.02
C GLY A 6 16.41 32.51 -4.93
N TRP A 7 16.11 31.80 -6.01
CA TRP A 7 16.27 30.35 -6.10
C TRP A 7 17.72 29.89 -5.84
N MET A 8 18.72 30.74 -6.05
CA MET A 8 20.13 30.40 -5.80
C MET A 8 20.45 30.10 -4.33
N TYR A 9 19.63 30.57 -3.39
CA TYR A 9 19.78 30.28 -1.96
C TYR A 9 19.20 28.91 -1.57
N PHE A 10 18.28 28.36 -2.37
CA PHE A 10 17.58 27.12 -2.05
C PHE A 10 18.53 25.92 -1.84
N PRO A 11 19.54 25.67 -2.68
CA PRO A 11 20.50 24.58 -2.43
C PRO A 11 21.25 24.73 -1.09
N GLN A 12 21.53 25.96 -0.66
CA GLN A 12 22.19 26.23 0.61
C GLN A 12 21.26 25.94 1.79
N TRP A 13 20.00 26.39 1.71
CA TRP A 13 18.99 26.09 2.73
C TRP A 13 18.74 24.59 2.89
N ARG A 14 18.71 23.85 1.77
CA ARG A 14 18.61 22.38 1.81
C ARG A 14 19.80 21.74 2.51
N LYS A 15 21.04 22.14 2.19
CA LYS A 15 22.25 21.65 2.87
C LYS A 15 22.26 22.01 4.36
N ALA A 16 21.65 23.12 4.74
CA ALA A 16 21.47 23.55 6.13
C ALA A 16 20.28 22.86 6.85
N GLY A 17 19.65 21.85 6.24
CA GLY A 17 18.57 21.06 6.84
C GLY A 17 17.24 21.82 6.97
N LYS A 18 17.03 22.92 6.22
CA LYS A 18 15.76 23.64 6.24
C LYS A 18 14.69 22.84 5.49
N LYS A 19 13.52 22.67 6.12
CA LYS A 19 12.34 22.00 5.56
C LYS A 19 11.58 22.93 4.59
N VAL A 20 12.22 23.24 3.46
CA VAL A 20 11.70 24.15 2.44
C VAL A 20 11.67 23.42 1.11
N VAL A 21 10.56 23.55 0.38
CA VAL A 21 10.43 23.10 -1.02
C VAL A 21 10.21 24.34 -1.88
N LEU A 22 10.98 24.47 -2.95
CA LEU A 22 10.85 25.52 -3.95
C LEU A 22 10.35 24.91 -5.25
N LEU A 23 9.35 25.56 -5.87
CA LEU A 23 8.74 25.12 -7.12
C LEU A 23 9.08 26.12 -8.25
N PRO A 24 10.22 25.99 -8.95
CA PRO A 24 10.61 26.89 -10.03
C PRO A 24 9.87 26.59 -11.34
N THR A 25 8.53 26.51 -11.29
CA THR A 25 7.68 26.07 -12.39
C THR A 25 6.65 27.12 -12.79
N SER A 26 6.23 27.13 -14.06
CA SER A 26 5.04 27.87 -14.52
C SER A 26 3.78 27.00 -14.53
N ASN A 27 3.89 25.73 -14.14
CA ASN A 27 2.77 24.82 -14.03
C ASN A 27 2.08 24.99 -12.67
N TRP A 28 0.90 25.61 -12.68
CA TRP A 28 0.12 25.86 -11.46
C TRP A 28 -0.37 24.58 -10.78
N SER A 29 -0.47 23.45 -11.48
CA SER A 29 -0.89 22.18 -10.85
C SER A 29 0.10 21.67 -9.80
N GLU A 30 1.36 22.12 -9.83
CA GLU A 30 2.36 21.76 -8.82
C GLU A 30 2.06 22.40 -7.44
N LEU A 31 1.28 23.49 -7.40
CA LEU A 31 0.80 24.06 -6.14
C LEU A 31 -0.20 23.13 -5.43
N ASP A 32 -1.14 22.56 -6.18
CA ASP A 32 -2.11 21.62 -5.61
C ASP A 32 -1.38 20.37 -5.08
N GLN A 33 -0.38 19.89 -5.82
CA GLN A 33 0.47 18.78 -5.39
C GLN A 33 1.20 19.09 -4.08
N ILE A 34 1.91 20.22 -3.98
CA ILE A 34 2.67 20.52 -2.76
C ILE A 34 1.76 20.76 -1.55
N VAL A 35 0.60 21.40 -1.75
CA VAL A 35 -0.40 21.58 -0.69
C VAL A 35 -0.94 20.24 -0.22
N ALA A 36 -1.14 19.27 -1.11
CA ALA A 36 -1.52 17.92 -0.73
C ALA A 36 -0.42 17.23 0.11
N LEU A 37 0.85 17.36 -0.27
CA LEU A 37 1.98 16.82 0.52
C LEU A 37 2.06 17.41 1.94
N MET A 38 1.78 18.70 2.11
CA MET A 38 1.78 19.35 3.43
C MET A 38 0.73 18.78 4.40
N ARG A 39 -0.31 18.10 3.89
CA ARG A 39 -1.36 17.48 4.72
C ARG A 39 -0.96 16.12 5.29
N VAL A 40 0.10 15.50 4.78
CA VAL A 40 0.51 14.14 5.17
C VAL A 40 0.89 14.08 6.65
N ALA A 41 1.83 14.91 7.11
CA ALA A 41 2.28 14.88 8.49
C ALA A 41 1.16 15.17 9.52
N PRO A 42 0.31 16.21 9.34
CA PRO A 42 -0.86 16.40 10.21
C PRO A 42 -1.81 15.20 10.22
N ARG A 43 -2.07 14.55 9.08
CA ARG A 43 -2.95 13.37 9.01
C ARG A 43 -2.34 12.14 9.67
N LEU A 44 -1.05 11.90 9.52
CA LEU A 44 -0.35 10.82 10.23
C LEU A 44 -0.45 10.97 11.75
N ARG A 45 -0.27 12.20 12.28
CA ARG A 45 -0.43 12.46 13.73
C ARG A 45 -1.83 12.16 14.28
N GLN A 46 -2.84 12.19 13.42
CA GLN A 46 -4.23 11.87 13.75
C GLN A 46 -4.62 10.42 13.40
N THR A 47 -3.67 9.64 12.89
CA THR A 47 -3.93 8.27 12.40
C THR A 47 -3.81 7.26 13.53
N ARG A 48 -4.79 6.36 13.57
CA ARG A 48 -4.74 5.10 14.32
C ARG A 48 -4.69 3.93 13.36
N ILE A 49 -3.86 2.94 13.66
CA ILE A 49 -3.68 1.70 12.90
C ILE A 49 -4.10 0.55 13.81
N LEU A 50 -5.08 -0.25 13.38
CA LEU A 50 -5.40 -1.50 14.05
C LEU A 50 -4.32 -2.54 13.72
N VAL A 51 -3.67 -3.10 14.72
CA VAL A 51 -2.58 -4.08 14.53
C VAL A 51 -3.02 -5.43 15.08
N VAL A 52 -3.40 -6.35 14.19
CA VAL A 52 -3.92 -7.68 14.55
C VAL A 52 -2.76 -8.68 14.62
N ARG A 53 -2.66 -9.40 15.75
CA ARG A 53 -1.61 -10.41 16.01
C ARG A 53 -0.16 -9.83 15.98
N GLY A 54 -0.04 -8.52 16.14
CA GLY A 54 1.25 -7.82 16.26
C GLY A 54 1.89 -7.45 14.92
N PRO A 55 2.78 -6.45 14.94
CA PRO A 55 3.41 -5.89 13.74
C PRO A 55 4.55 -6.75 13.19
N GLN A 56 4.83 -6.61 11.91
CA GLN A 56 6.00 -7.14 11.20
C GLN A 56 6.66 -6.02 10.39
N GLY A 57 7.94 -6.17 10.06
CA GLY A 57 8.72 -5.18 9.32
C GLY A 57 10.04 -4.84 9.98
N THR A 58 10.56 -3.64 9.72
CA THR A 58 11.75 -3.10 10.39
C THR A 58 11.47 -2.93 11.88
N ALA A 59 12.53 -3.03 12.70
CA ALA A 59 12.40 -2.92 14.16
C ALA A 59 11.76 -1.59 14.58
N ALA A 60 12.10 -0.48 13.93
CA ALA A 60 11.54 0.83 14.22
C ALA A 60 10.05 0.91 13.87
N ALA A 61 9.63 0.37 12.72
CA ALA A 61 8.22 0.36 12.32
C ALA A 61 7.34 -0.57 13.18
N CYS A 62 7.94 -1.57 13.82
CA CYS A 62 7.25 -2.47 14.76
C CYS A 62 7.15 -1.90 16.18
N ASP A 63 7.89 -0.85 16.50
CA ASP A 63 7.89 -0.22 17.83
C ASP A 63 6.85 0.92 17.87
N ALA A 64 5.74 0.66 18.56
CA ALA A 64 4.65 1.63 18.69
C ALA A 64 5.07 2.98 19.30
N LYS A 65 6.08 2.99 20.19
CA LYS A 65 6.60 4.23 20.77
C LYS A 65 7.37 5.02 19.72
N GLN A 66 8.23 4.35 18.94
CA GLN A 66 8.99 5.01 17.87
C GLN A 66 8.09 5.52 16.76
N VAL A 67 7.08 4.73 16.34
CA VAL A 67 6.06 5.16 15.36
C VAL A 67 5.32 6.40 15.86
N LYS A 68 4.91 6.42 17.14
CA LYS A 68 4.24 7.57 17.74
C LYS A 68 5.15 8.79 17.85
N GLU A 69 6.40 8.61 18.24
CA GLU A 69 7.38 9.70 18.38
C GLU A 69 7.73 10.33 17.03
N ARG A 70 7.99 9.51 16.01
CA ARG A 70 8.41 9.99 14.68
C ARG A 70 7.27 10.55 13.85
N LEU A 71 6.11 9.90 13.85
CA LEU A 71 4.99 10.22 12.94
C LEU A 71 3.75 10.74 13.66
N GLY A 72 3.63 10.53 14.97
CA GLY A 72 2.41 10.79 15.74
C GLY A 72 1.31 9.74 15.55
N THR A 73 1.53 8.74 14.70
CA THR A 73 0.62 7.63 14.44
C THR A 73 0.51 6.71 15.65
N GLU A 74 -0.69 6.27 15.99
CA GLU A 74 -0.95 5.36 17.10
C GLU A 74 -1.24 3.94 16.61
N MET A 75 -0.54 2.95 17.16
CA MET A 75 -0.80 1.53 16.93
C MET A 75 -1.75 1.02 18.01
N VAL A 76 -2.90 0.51 17.60
CA VAL A 76 -3.93 -0.05 18.48
C VAL A 76 -3.86 -1.58 18.36
N PRO A 77 -3.35 -2.29 19.38
CA PRO A 77 -3.23 -3.74 19.32
C PRO A 77 -4.61 -4.40 19.39
N ILE A 78 -4.87 -5.33 18.47
CA ILE A 78 -6.11 -6.10 18.37
C ILE A 78 -5.79 -7.60 18.46
N SER A 79 -6.53 -8.33 19.29
CA SER A 79 -6.38 -9.77 19.42
C SER A 79 -7.19 -10.53 18.35
N VAL A 80 -6.79 -11.76 18.04
CA VAL A 80 -7.53 -12.62 17.10
C VAL A 80 -8.91 -12.96 17.67
N GLU A 81 -9.04 -13.14 18.99
CA GLU A 81 -10.32 -13.39 19.64
C GLU A 81 -11.30 -12.21 19.47
N GLN A 82 -10.80 -10.98 19.50
CA GLN A 82 -11.62 -9.79 19.22
C GLN A 82 -12.15 -9.80 17.78
N THR A 83 -11.30 -10.11 16.79
CA THR A 83 -11.73 -10.18 15.38
C THR A 83 -12.76 -11.30 15.16
N LEU A 84 -12.56 -12.46 15.79
CA LEU A 84 -13.51 -13.58 15.78
C LEU A 84 -14.88 -13.17 16.37
N LYS A 85 -14.87 -12.48 17.52
CA LYS A 85 -16.11 -12.03 18.18
C LYS A 85 -16.88 -11.03 17.32
N LEU A 86 -16.17 -10.06 16.73
CA LEU A 86 -16.78 -9.05 15.86
C LEU A 86 -17.34 -9.68 14.59
N HIS A 87 -16.60 -10.58 13.96
CA HIS A 87 -17.07 -11.34 12.80
C HIS A 87 -18.36 -12.09 13.12
N LYS A 88 -18.38 -12.85 14.22
CA LYS A 88 -19.58 -13.58 14.68
C LYS A 88 -20.80 -12.67 14.94
N ALA A 89 -20.58 -11.41 15.31
CA ALA A 89 -21.65 -10.45 15.59
C ALA A 89 -22.24 -9.78 14.32
N VAL A 90 -21.61 -9.91 13.16
CA VAL A 90 -22.13 -9.35 11.91
C VAL A 90 -23.39 -10.07 11.46
N ASP A 91 -24.41 -9.31 11.09
CA ASP A 91 -25.64 -9.81 10.44
C ASP A 91 -25.30 -10.48 9.10
N LEU A 92 -25.72 -11.73 8.95
CA LEU A 92 -25.47 -12.54 7.76
C LEU A 92 -26.14 -11.93 6.51
N LYS A 93 -27.32 -11.31 6.65
CA LYS A 93 -27.99 -10.66 5.51
C LYS A 93 -27.20 -9.46 5.02
N ALA A 94 -26.60 -8.69 5.92
CA ALA A 94 -25.72 -7.58 5.56
C ALA A 94 -24.45 -8.07 4.85
N ALA A 95 -23.84 -9.17 5.32
CA ALA A 95 -22.67 -9.77 4.68
C ALA A 95 -22.99 -10.30 3.28
N GLU A 96 -24.14 -10.95 3.11
CA GLU A 96 -24.62 -11.43 1.81
C GLU A 96 -24.88 -10.27 0.86
N ALA A 97 -25.56 -9.21 1.31
CA ALA A 97 -25.81 -8.02 0.50
C ALA A 97 -24.52 -7.33 0.05
N GLU A 98 -23.53 -7.20 0.94
CA GLU A 98 -22.21 -6.63 0.61
C GLU A 98 -21.48 -7.50 -0.44
N ALA A 99 -21.49 -8.83 -0.26
CA ALA A 99 -20.91 -9.77 -1.21
C ALA A 99 -21.55 -9.66 -2.60
N GLU A 100 -22.88 -9.62 -2.68
CA GLU A 100 -23.62 -9.53 -3.93
C GLU A 100 -23.38 -8.19 -4.65
N GLN A 101 -23.56 -7.08 -3.92
CA GLN A 101 -23.54 -5.75 -4.52
C GLN A 101 -22.14 -5.29 -4.91
N TYR A 102 -21.14 -5.58 -4.09
CA TYR A 102 -19.79 -5.06 -4.32
C TYR A 102 -18.86 -6.05 -5.02
N TRP A 103 -19.06 -7.36 -4.86
CA TRP A 103 -18.13 -8.36 -5.40
C TRP A 103 -18.76 -9.19 -6.51
N LEU A 104 -19.77 -9.99 -6.21
CA LEU A 104 -20.31 -11.00 -7.14
C LEU A 104 -20.89 -10.37 -8.40
N SER A 105 -21.69 -9.29 -8.28
CA SER A 105 -22.29 -8.61 -9.43
C SER A 105 -21.30 -7.83 -10.31
N LYS A 106 -20.04 -7.69 -9.89
CA LYS A 106 -19.01 -6.90 -10.57
C LYS A 106 -17.82 -7.75 -11.05
N ALA A 107 -17.68 -8.97 -10.54
CA ALA A 107 -16.62 -9.87 -10.93
C ALA A 107 -16.83 -10.34 -12.38
N LYS A 108 -15.75 -10.37 -13.16
CA LYS A 108 -15.76 -10.96 -14.51
C LYS A 108 -16.01 -12.46 -14.45
N LYS A 109 -15.43 -13.11 -13.45
CA LYS A 109 -15.52 -14.55 -13.20
C LYS A 109 -15.22 -14.85 -11.72
N ILE A 110 -15.72 -15.99 -11.26
CA ILE A 110 -15.34 -16.66 -10.01
C ILE A 110 -14.78 -18.02 -10.40
N VAL A 111 -13.60 -18.39 -9.89
CA VAL A 111 -12.92 -19.64 -10.30
C VAL A 111 -12.99 -20.69 -9.18
N GLU A 112 -12.27 -20.48 -8.08
CA GLU A 112 -12.18 -21.47 -7.00
C GLU A 112 -13.11 -21.22 -5.80
N PRO A 113 -13.20 -20.00 -5.22
CA PRO A 113 -13.87 -19.84 -3.94
C PRO A 113 -15.39 -19.96 -4.10
N SER A 114 -16.00 -20.64 -3.14
CA SER A 114 -17.45 -20.76 -3.06
C SER A 114 -18.12 -19.42 -2.74
N ARG A 115 -19.41 -19.31 -3.08
CA ARG A 115 -20.23 -18.14 -2.69
C ARG A 115 -20.21 -17.91 -1.18
N GLU A 116 -20.24 -18.98 -0.39
CA GLU A 116 -20.20 -18.91 1.07
C GLU A 116 -18.89 -18.32 1.59
N GLU A 117 -17.74 -18.69 0.99
CA GLU A 117 -16.44 -18.10 1.35
C GLU A 117 -16.36 -16.62 1.01
N ILE A 118 -16.97 -16.19 -0.10
CA ILE A 118 -17.06 -14.78 -0.49
C ILE A 118 -17.91 -14.00 0.51
N ILE A 119 -19.06 -14.54 0.92
CA ILE A 119 -19.90 -13.95 1.97
C ILE A 119 -19.16 -13.90 3.31
N ASN A 120 -18.44 -14.97 3.67
CA ASN A 120 -17.64 -15.01 4.90
C ASN A 120 -16.51 -13.96 4.90
N SER A 121 -15.91 -13.71 3.74
CA SER A 121 -14.89 -12.67 3.57
C SER A 121 -15.48 -11.26 3.62
N ALA A 122 -16.66 -11.05 3.04
CA ALA A 122 -17.41 -9.80 3.16
C ALA A 122 -17.84 -9.53 4.62
N ARG A 123 -18.17 -10.59 5.37
CA ARG A 123 -18.47 -10.52 6.80
C ARG A 123 -17.28 -10.02 7.62
N LEU A 124 -16.07 -10.49 7.31
CA LEU A 124 -14.84 -9.98 7.93
C LEU A 124 -14.64 -8.49 7.63
N TYR A 125 -14.90 -8.05 6.39
CA TYR A 125 -14.83 -6.63 6.05
C TYR A 125 -15.79 -5.79 6.90
N LEU A 126 -17.05 -6.20 7.03
CA LEU A 126 -18.03 -5.47 7.82
C LEU A 126 -17.62 -5.38 9.29
N ALA A 127 -17.11 -6.47 9.85
CA ALA A 127 -16.58 -6.51 11.22
C ALA A 127 -15.40 -5.55 11.41
N MET A 128 -14.41 -5.59 10.52
CA MET A 128 -13.22 -4.74 10.63
C MET A 128 -13.54 -3.27 10.37
N LYS A 129 -14.45 -2.98 9.42
CA LYS A 129 -14.94 -1.62 9.18
C LYS A 129 -15.60 -1.02 10.41
N ASP A 130 -16.49 -1.76 11.06
CA ASP A 130 -17.16 -1.30 12.28
C ASP A 130 -16.14 -1.06 13.42
N LEU A 131 -15.16 -1.95 13.59
CA LEU A 131 -14.07 -1.74 14.54
C LEU A 131 -13.25 -0.49 14.21
N MET A 132 -12.88 -0.30 12.94
CA MET A 132 -12.15 0.90 12.49
C MET A 132 -12.95 2.18 12.74
N ILE A 133 -14.27 2.16 12.59
CA ILE A 133 -15.13 3.30 12.92
C ILE A 133 -15.08 3.60 14.42
N ARG A 134 -15.27 2.59 15.27
CA ARG A 134 -15.25 2.74 16.74
C ARG A 134 -13.92 3.26 17.25
N GLU A 135 -12.83 2.72 16.70
CA GLU A 135 -11.46 3.08 17.03
C GLU A 135 -10.96 4.32 16.29
N ARG A 136 -11.77 4.93 15.41
CA ARG A 136 -11.38 6.05 14.54
C ARG A 136 -10.09 5.76 13.76
N ALA A 137 -9.89 4.51 13.37
CA ALA A 137 -8.72 4.04 12.65
C ALA A 137 -8.82 4.32 11.15
N ARG A 138 -7.65 4.52 10.53
CA ARG A 138 -7.52 4.71 9.07
C ARG A 138 -6.86 3.53 8.38
N ALA A 139 -6.22 2.65 9.15
CA ALA A 139 -5.59 1.46 8.63
C ALA A 139 -5.82 0.24 9.52
N ILE A 140 -5.68 -0.93 8.93
CA ILE A 140 -5.49 -2.21 9.59
C ILE A 140 -4.28 -2.92 8.98
N ALA A 141 -3.40 -3.43 9.85
CA ALA A 141 -2.28 -4.30 9.49
C ALA A 141 -2.45 -5.60 10.28
N SER A 142 -2.41 -6.76 9.61
CA SER A 142 -2.73 -8.03 10.26
C SER A 142 -1.75 -9.13 9.89
N SER A 143 -0.93 -9.57 10.84
CA SER A 143 -0.12 -10.79 10.69
C SER A 143 -0.94 -12.07 10.81
N ASN A 144 -2.24 -11.95 11.17
CA ASN A 144 -3.22 -13.04 11.08
C ASN A 144 -4.02 -13.03 9.76
N CYS A 145 -3.58 -12.29 8.74
CA CYS A 145 -4.32 -12.15 7.47
C CYS A 145 -4.63 -13.47 6.76
N MET A 146 -3.86 -14.53 7.01
CA MET A 146 -4.07 -15.86 6.43
C MET A 146 -4.87 -16.82 7.32
N GLY A 147 -5.28 -16.38 8.51
CA GLY A 147 -5.96 -17.20 9.52
C GLY A 147 -7.47 -17.01 9.58
N GLU A 148 -8.07 -17.51 10.67
CA GLU A 148 -9.48 -17.31 10.99
C GLU A 148 -9.79 -15.84 11.38
N PRO A 149 -11.06 -15.38 11.28
CA PRO A 149 -12.27 -16.10 10.82
C PRO A 149 -12.39 -16.23 9.29
N ALA A 150 -11.63 -15.45 8.56
CA ALA A 150 -11.53 -15.49 7.10
C ALA A 150 -10.18 -14.90 6.70
N LYS A 151 -9.65 -15.30 5.54
CA LYS A 151 -8.47 -14.63 4.99
C LYS A 151 -8.79 -13.17 4.67
N GLY A 152 -7.86 -12.28 4.97
CA GLY A 152 -8.05 -10.82 4.95
C GLY A 152 -8.05 -10.18 3.56
N CYS A 153 -7.63 -10.90 2.50
CA CYS A 153 -7.33 -10.31 1.19
C CYS A 153 -8.49 -9.47 0.62
N LEU A 154 -9.70 -10.05 0.53
CA LEU A 154 -10.89 -9.32 0.07
C LEU A 154 -11.25 -8.12 0.96
N THR A 155 -11.05 -8.26 2.28
CA THR A 155 -11.29 -7.17 3.24
C THR A 155 -10.34 -6.01 3.00
N PHE A 156 -9.05 -6.30 2.81
CA PHE A 156 -8.04 -5.29 2.57
C PHE A 156 -8.21 -4.62 1.20
N SER A 157 -8.52 -5.40 0.17
CA SER A 157 -8.93 -4.88 -1.15
C SER A 157 -10.09 -3.90 -1.04
N LYS A 158 -11.13 -4.22 -0.25
CA LYS A 158 -12.26 -3.31 -0.01
C LYS A 158 -11.84 -2.01 0.66
N LEU A 159 -11.02 -2.10 1.69
CA LEU A 159 -10.56 -0.92 2.44
C LEU A 159 -9.71 -0.01 1.55
N ASN A 160 -8.83 -0.59 0.74
CA ASN A 160 -7.98 0.14 -0.20
C ASN A 160 -8.83 0.84 -1.29
N ASP A 161 -9.86 0.18 -1.84
CA ASP A 161 -10.81 0.82 -2.77
C ASP A 161 -11.54 2.04 -2.15
N MET A 162 -11.70 2.07 -0.83
CA MET A 162 -12.38 3.14 -0.10
C MET A 162 -11.44 4.29 0.31
N GLY A 163 -10.14 4.17 0.02
CA GLY A 163 -9.13 5.13 0.45
C GLY A 163 -8.78 5.04 1.94
N LEU A 164 -9.07 3.87 2.53
CA LEU A 164 -8.49 3.42 3.79
C LEU A 164 -7.29 2.51 3.46
N VAL A 165 -6.63 1.96 4.48
CA VAL A 165 -5.52 1.03 4.29
C VAL A 165 -5.81 -0.32 4.94
N GLY A 166 -5.76 -1.38 4.14
CA GLY A 166 -5.67 -2.76 4.60
C GLY A 166 -4.35 -3.35 4.12
N ALA A 167 -3.49 -3.73 5.06
CA ALA A 167 -2.16 -4.25 4.80
C ALA A 167 -2.01 -5.71 5.27
N CYS A 168 -1.43 -6.53 4.39
CA CYS A 168 -1.18 -7.94 4.61
C CYS A 168 0.04 -8.18 5.52
N GLU A 169 0.10 -9.39 6.08
CA GLU A 169 1.15 -9.91 6.98
C GLU A 169 1.56 -9.04 8.18
N GLY A 170 0.81 -7.98 8.47
CA GLY A 170 1.17 -7.04 9.52
C GLY A 170 2.36 -6.15 9.16
N ASP A 171 2.72 -6.04 7.87
CA ASP A 171 3.84 -5.22 7.41
C ASP A 171 3.59 -3.72 7.70
N MET A 172 4.23 -3.23 8.75
CA MET A 172 4.06 -1.85 9.21
C MET A 172 4.78 -0.84 8.32
N ASP A 173 5.93 -1.19 7.74
CA ASP A 173 6.63 -0.31 6.80
C ASP A 173 5.74 -0.05 5.58
N SER A 174 5.13 -1.10 5.01
CA SER A 174 4.18 -0.96 3.90
C SER A 174 2.89 -0.25 4.32
N THR A 175 2.33 -0.58 5.49
CA THR A 175 1.14 0.12 6.01
C THR A 175 1.35 1.63 6.10
N LEU A 176 2.51 2.06 6.61
CA LEU A 176 2.87 3.48 6.72
C LEU A 176 3.11 4.11 5.33
N THR A 177 3.72 3.36 4.41
CA THR A 177 3.91 3.78 3.01
C THR A 177 2.58 4.04 2.32
N MET A 178 1.64 3.09 2.39
CA MET A 178 0.29 3.21 1.84
C MET A 178 -0.45 4.41 2.44
N LEU A 179 -0.35 4.65 3.75
CA LEU A 179 -0.95 5.83 4.40
C LEU A 179 -0.36 7.14 3.88
N MET A 180 0.97 7.20 3.71
CA MET A 180 1.65 8.39 3.18
C MET A 180 1.17 8.71 1.76
N PHE A 181 1.12 7.71 0.87
CA PHE A 181 0.62 7.88 -0.49
C PHE A 181 -0.88 8.20 -0.53
N GLN A 182 -1.70 7.57 0.31
CA GLN A 182 -3.13 7.85 0.39
C GLN A 182 -3.39 9.29 0.84
N TYR A 183 -2.60 9.84 1.77
CA TYR A 183 -2.74 11.23 2.22
C TYR A 183 -2.13 12.24 1.26
N ALA A 184 -1.04 11.88 0.58
CA ALA A 184 -0.36 12.73 -0.37
C ALA A 184 -1.13 12.84 -1.70
N LEU A 185 -1.63 11.71 -2.20
CA LEU A 185 -2.03 11.54 -3.59
C LEU A 185 -3.41 10.88 -3.75
N GLY A 186 -4.00 10.39 -2.66
CA GLY A 186 -5.32 9.76 -2.69
C GLY A 186 -5.34 8.36 -3.30
N MET A 187 -4.18 7.75 -3.52
CA MET A 187 -4.05 6.47 -4.23
C MET A 187 -3.82 5.30 -3.27
N PRO A 188 -4.46 4.15 -3.50
CA PRO A 188 -4.15 2.93 -2.78
C PRO A 188 -2.81 2.35 -3.23
N GLY A 189 -2.15 1.64 -2.30
CA GLY A 189 -0.99 0.82 -2.62
C GLY A 189 -1.38 -0.63 -2.88
N PHE A 190 -0.64 -1.28 -3.77
CA PHE A 190 -0.63 -2.73 -3.93
C PHE A 190 0.65 -3.28 -3.29
N ILE A 191 0.52 -3.89 -2.11
CA ILE A 191 1.62 -4.68 -1.52
C ILE A 191 1.96 -5.79 -2.51
N SER A 192 3.22 -5.88 -2.89
CA SER A 192 3.76 -6.80 -3.87
C SER A 192 4.90 -7.61 -3.27
N ASP A 193 5.03 -8.85 -3.74
CA ASP A 193 6.19 -9.72 -3.61
C ASP A 193 7.03 -9.62 -4.89
N PRO A 194 7.96 -8.67 -4.97
CA PRO A 194 8.75 -8.43 -6.16
C PRO A 194 9.70 -9.59 -6.45
N VAL A 195 9.77 -10.02 -7.71
CA VAL A 195 10.82 -10.91 -8.23
C VAL A 195 11.40 -10.35 -9.52
N PHE A 196 12.67 -10.62 -9.80
CA PHE A 196 13.39 -10.04 -10.93
C PHE A 196 13.44 -10.97 -12.14
N ASP A 197 13.32 -10.40 -13.33
CA ASP A 197 13.78 -11.02 -14.58
C ASP A 197 14.71 -10.01 -15.30
N THR A 198 16.01 -10.21 -15.16
CA THR A 198 17.02 -9.32 -15.74
C THR A 198 17.13 -9.47 -17.26
N SER A 199 16.70 -10.60 -17.83
CA SER A 199 16.70 -10.80 -19.28
C SER A 199 15.63 -9.96 -19.97
N SER A 200 14.51 -9.76 -19.28
CA SER A 200 13.40 -8.89 -19.71
C SER A 200 13.51 -7.46 -19.16
N ASN A 201 14.59 -7.13 -18.43
CA ASN A 201 14.77 -5.87 -17.70
C ASN A 201 13.56 -5.51 -16.81
N ALA A 202 13.04 -6.49 -16.09
CA ALA A 202 11.74 -6.41 -15.43
C ALA A 202 11.77 -6.68 -13.92
N LEU A 203 10.88 -5.98 -13.23
CA LEU A 203 10.42 -6.32 -11.89
C LEU A 203 8.99 -6.85 -11.97
N ILE A 204 8.80 -8.09 -11.55
CA ILE A 204 7.53 -8.80 -11.58
C ILE A 204 6.88 -8.61 -10.21
N HIS A 205 5.62 -8.22 -10.23
CA HIS A 205 4.82 -7.98 -9.04
C HIS A 205 3.74 -9.03 -8.95
N PHE A 206 3.60 -9.66 -7.79
CA PHE A 206 2.42 -10.46 -7.47
C PHE A 206 2.10 -10.39 -5.98
N HIS A 207 0.83 -10.56 -5.63
CA HIS A 207 0.38 -10.72 -4.25
C HIS A 207 -1.10 -11.12 -4.20
N CYS A 208 -1.61 -11.47 -3.01
CA CYS A 208 -3.01 -11.89 -2.80
C CYS A 208 -4.01 -10.72 -2.69
N THR A 209 -3.53 -9.53 -2.30
CA THR A 209 -4.36 -8.36 -1.98
C THR A 209 -4.09 -7.24 -2.96
N SER A 210 -5.06 -6.88 -3.79
CA SER A 210 -5.00 -5.71 -4.68
C SER A 210 -6.27 -4.87 -4.60
N ALA A 211 -6.13 -3.55 -4.66
CA ALA A 211 -7.29 -2.68 -4.87
C ALA A 211 -7.80 -2.85 -6.31
N THR A 212 -9.10 -2.74 -6.50
CA THR A 212 -9.71 -2.68 -7.83
C THR A 212 -9.77 -1.24 -8.36
N LYS A 213 -9.60 -0.23 -7.50
CA LYS A 213 -9.58 1.19 -7.87
C LYS A 213 -8.20 1.82 -7.70
N MET A 214 -7.24 1.41 -8.53
CA MET A 214 -5.84 1.84 -8.42
C MET A 214 -5.60 3.34 -8.64
N ASP A 215 -6.50 4.03 -9.37
CA ASP A 215 -6.47 5.49 -9.55
C ASP A 215 -7.03 6.26 -8.31
N GLY A 216 -7.43 5.57 -7.24
CA GLY A 216 -8.02 6.15 -6.04
C GLY A 216 -9.54 5.87 -5.89
N PRO A 217 -10.17 6.24 -4.78
CA PRO A 217 -11.56 5.84 -4.47
C PRO A 217 -12.62 6.33 -5.47
N ALA A 218 -12.36 7.48 -6.10
CA ALA A 218 -13.17 8.06 -7.16
C ALA A 218 -12.77 7.58 -8.57
N GLY A 219 -11.68 6.82 -8.67
CA GLY A 219 -11.18 6.25 -9.91
C GLY A 219 -12.04 5.11 -10.44
N GLU A 220 -11.79 4.77 -11.70
CA GLU A 220 -12.45 3.64 -12.36
C GLU A 220 -12.08 2.32 -11.66
N ARG A 221 -13.06 1.43 -11.59
CA ARG A 221 -12.84 0.08 -11.08
C ARG A 221 -12.31 -0.80 -12.21
N LEU A 222 -11.10 -1.32 -12.03
CA LEU A 222 -10.48 -2.27 -12.95
C LEU A 222 -11.26 -3.59 -12.98
N PRO A 223 -11.29 -4.28 -14.14
CA PRO A 223 -11.81 -5.64 -14.22
C PRO A 223 -11.05 -6.59 -13.28
N PHE A 224 -11.77 -7.53 -12.68
CA PHE A 224 -11.16 -8.49 -11.78
C PHE A 224 -11.89 -9.84 -11.81
N THR A 225 -11.12 -10.89 -11.51
CA THR A 225 -11.60 -12.25 -11.27
C THR A 225 -11.44 -12.57 -9.79
N ILE A 226 -12.44 -13.23 -9.20
CA ILE A 226 -12.38 -13.70 -7.82
C ILE A 226 -11.74 -15.09 -7.79
N ARG A 227 -10.70 -15.23 -6.97
CA ARG A 227 -9.88 -16.44 -6.85
C ARG A 227 -9.60 -16.77 -5.38
N THR A 228 -9.10 -17.97 -5.09
CA THR A 228 -8.44 -18.25 -3.78
C THR A 228 -7.05 -17.59 -3.73
N GLN A 229 -6.31 -17.57 -2.61
CA GLN A 229 -4.86 -17.28 -2.69
C GLN A 229 -4.05 -18.52 -3.10
N SER A 230 -2.78 -18.36 -3.54
CA SER A 230 -1.94 -19.49 -3.94
C SER A 230 -1.50 -20.37 -2.77
N ASP A 231 -0.85 -19.80 -1.75
CA ASP A 231 -0.07 -20.57 -0.76
C ASP A 231 -0.83 -21.71 -0.07
N SER A 232 -2.11 -21.49 0.23
CA SER A 232 -2.97 -22.51 0.86
C SER A 232 -4.22 -22.87 0.04
N GLU A 233 -4.36 -22.39 -1.19
CA GLU A 233 -5.54 -22.54 -2.05
C GLU A 233 -6.92 -22.27 -1.41
N ARG A 234 -6.97 -21.42 -0.36
CA ARG A 234 -8.19 -21.07 0.39
C ARG A 234 -8.41 -19.56 0.44
N GLY A 235 -9.56 -19.16 0.99
CA GLY A 235 -9.93 -17.76 1.19
C GLY A 235 -10.28 -17.06 -0.12
N VAL A 236 -10.47 -15.74 -0.07
CA VAL A 236 -10.93 -14.97 -1.24
C VAL A 236 -9.97 -13.82 -1.51
N SER A 237 -9.38 -13.86 -2.69
CA SER A 237 -8.39 -12.94 -3.22
C SER A 237 -8.82 -12.45 -4.60
N LEU A 238 -8.15 -11.40 -5.08
CA LEU A 238 -8.48 -10.77 -6.35
C LEU A 238 -7.33 -10.90 -7.34
N ASP A 239 -7.71 -11.28 -8.55
CA ASP A 239 -6.88 -11.20 -9.75
C ASP A 239 -7.34 -9.97 -10.53
N VAL A 240 -6.66 -8.84 -10.31
CA VAL A 240 -7.03 -7.53 -10.87
C VAL A 240 -6.24 -7.27 -12.14
N GLU A 241 -6.95 -7.04 -13.24
CA GLU A 241 -6.38 -6.78 -14.56
C GLU A 241 -5.81 -5.35 -14.62
N ASN A 242 -4.54 -5.20 -14.26
CA ASN A 242 -3.85 -3.91 -14.24
C ASN A 242 -3.61 -3.35 -15.65
N ARG A 243 -3.54 -2.02 -15.76
CA ARG A 243 -3.45 -1.32 -17.04
C ARG A 243 -2.05 -1.45 -17.66
N ILE A 244 -1.93 -2.15 -18.80
CA ILE A 244 -0.71 -2.14 -19.61
C ILE A 244 -0.40 -0.71 -20.08
N GLY A 245 0.87 -0.34 -20.01
CA GLY A 245 1.38 0.99 -20.32
C GLY A 245 1.34 1.97 -19.14
N GLN A 246 0.74 1.61 -18.02
CA GLN A 246 0.67 2.46 -16.83
C GLN A 246 2.05 2.60 -16.20
N ALA A 247 2.52 3.84 -16.06
CA ALA A 247 3.67 4.15 -15.21
C ALA A 247 3.31 3.83 -13.76
N VAL A 248 4.26 3.35 -12.97
CA VAL A 248 4.08 3.04 -11.55
C VAL A 248 5.28 3.48 -10.72
N THR A 249 5.01 3.73 -9.45
CA THR A 249 5.99 3.93 -8.40
C THR A 249 5.94 2.75 -7.45
N CYS A 250 7.08 2.13 -7.19
CA CYS A 250 7.25 1.05 -6.24
C CYS A 250 8.04 1.60 -5.05
N ALA A 251 7.50 1.54 -3.83
CA ALA A 251 8.07 2.23 -2.68
C ALA A 251 7.93 1.47 -1.36
N LYS A 252 8.79 1.82 -0.39
CA LYS A 252 8.65 1.41 1.02
C LYS A 252 9.34 2.39 1.97
N PHE A 253 8.61 2.85 2.97
CA PHE A 253 9.08 3.69 4.06
C PHE A 253 9.62 2.83 5.20
N ILE A 254 10.94 2.71 5.27
CA ILE A 254 11.66 1.83 6.18
C ILE A 254 12.29 2.63 7.33
N ASN A 255 12.50 1.97 8.46
CA ASN A 255 13.21 2.50 9.64
C ASN A 255 12.65 3.82 10.22
N LEU A 256 11.48 4.26 9.74
CA LEU A 256 10.86 5.56 10.02
C LEU A 256 11.68 6.78 9.58
N ASP A 257 12.64 6.62 8.67
CA ASP A 257 13.53 7.70 8.22
C ASP A 257 13.93 7.65 6.74
N THR A 258 13.56 6.60 6.00
CA THR A 258 13.99 6.44 4.61
C THR A 258 12.87 5.86 3.75
N MET A 259 12.60 6.47 2.60
CA MET A 259 11.76 5.91 1.54
C MET A 259 12.67 5.26 0.48
N LEU A 260 12.65 3.94 0.41
CA LEU A 260 13.15 3.22 -0.76
C LEU A 260 12.14 3.38 -1.89
N ILE A 261 12.61 3.70 -3.09
CA ILE A 261 11.72 3.98 -4.22
C ILE A 261 12.32 3.54 -5.56
N SER A 262 11.45 3.18 -6.49
CA SER A 262 11.78 2.96 -7.89
C SER A 262 10.56 3.22 -8.76
N THR A 263 10.77 3.32 -10.07
CA THR A 263 9.70 3.49 -11.06
C THR A 263 9.80 2.43 -12.12
N GLY A 264 8.66 2.13 -12.73
CA GLY A 264 8.60 1.27 -13.90
C GLY A 264 7.34 1.51 -14.72
N LYS A 265 7.20 0.78 -15.80
CA LYS A 265 6.00 0.81 -16.66
C LYS A 265 5.45 -0.60 -16.81
N ILE A 266 4.17 -0.79 -16.49
CA ILE A 266 3.52 -2.09 -16.67
C ILE A 266 3.54 -2.43 -18.15
N PHE A 267 4.10 -3.57 -18.54
CA PHE A 267 4.12 -4.01 -19.95
C PHE A 267 3.46 -5.37 -20.19
N LYS A 268 3.18 -6.12 -19.11
CA LYS A 268 2.56 -7.45 -19.20
C LYS A 268 1.74 -7.74 -17.93
N VAL A 269 0.56 -8.33 -18.10
CA VAL A 269 -0.23 -8.96 -17.03
C VAL A 269 -0.06 -10.47 -17.19
N THR A 270 0.10 -11.21 -16.09
CA THR A 270 0.40 -12.65 -16.12
C THR A 270 -0.43 -13.42 -15.09
N HIS A 271 -0.45 -14.75 -15.20
CA HIS A 271 -1.18 -15.64 -14.30
C HIS A 271 -0.36 -16.90 -14.06
N ASP A 272 0.85 -16.73 -13.52
CA ASP A 272 1.74 -17.86 -13.23
C ASP A 272 1.30 -18.55 -11.93
N GLU A 273 1.27 -19.88 -11.91
CA GLU A 273 0.85 -20.65 -10.74
C GLU A 273 1.82 -20.51 -9.56
N LEU A 274 3.09 -20.14 -9.81
CA LEU A 274 4.09 -19.88 -8.78
C LEU A 274 3.89 -18.54 -8.07
N GLY A 275 3.22 -17.59 -8.72
CA GLY A 275 2.83 -16.31 -8.12
C GLY A 275 1.45 -16.38 -7.47
N CYS A 276 1.08 -15.38 -6.69
CA CYS A 276 -0.26 -15.30 -6.11
C CYS A 276 -1.35 -14.90 -7.14
N ARG A 277 -2.11 -13.80 -6.98
CA ARG A 277 -3.30 -13.56 -7.82
C ARG A 277 -3.21 -12.36 -8.73
N THR A 278 -3.15 -11.16 -8.18
CA THR A 278 -2.88 -10.00 -9.04
C THR A 278 -1.41 -10.08 -9.42
N GLN A 279 -1.10 -10.22 -10.72
CA GLN A 279 0.28 -10.33 -11.20
C GLN A 279 0.53 -9.47 -12.44
N PHE A 280 1.62 -8.70 -12.44
CA PHE A 280 2.02 -7.91 -13.60
C PHE A 280 3.53 -7.64 -13.59
N TRP A 281 4.07 -7.34 -14.77
CA TRP A 281 5.49 -7.06 -14.98
C TRP A 281 5.66 -5.59 -15.26
N THR A 282 6.68 -4.98 -14.63
CA THR A 282 7.10 -3.63 -14.92
C THR A 282 8.48 -3.63 -15.55
N GLU A 283 8.64 -2.85 -16.61
CA GLU A 283 9.95 -2.56 -17.18
C GLU A 283 10.58 -1.46 -16.31
N VAL A 284 11.79 -1.71 -15.84
CA VAL A 284 12.55 -0.78 -14.97
C VAL A 284 13.76 -0.23 -15.72
N ALA A 285 14.43 0.79 -15.19
CA ALA A 285 15.59 1.38 -15.88
C ALA A 285 16.75 0.37 -16.05
N ASP A 286 17.10 -0.35 -14.97
CA ASP A 286 18.14 -1.38 -14.96
C ASP A 286 17.84 -2.41 -13.86
N ALA A 287 17.25 -3.54 -14.24
CA ALA A 287 16.85 -4.60 -13.32
C ALA A 287 18.06 -5.27 -12.64
N GLN A 288 19.20 -5.37 -13.33
CA GLN A 288 20.40 -6.02 -12.78
C GLN A 288 21.03 -5.16 -11.69
N LYS A 289 21.12 -3.84 -11.92
CA LYS A 289 21.57 -2.88 -10.91
C LYS A 289 20.60 -2.84 -9.74
N MET A 290 19.29 -2.79 -10.00
CA MET A 290 18.28 -2.76 -8.95
C MET A 290 18.31 -4.03 -8.08
N PHE A 291 18.47 -5.20 -8.67
CA PHE A 291 18.64 -6.47 -7.94
C PHE A 291 19.84 -6.41 -6.98
N ASN A 292 20.99 -5.95 -7.47
CA ASN A 292 22.21 -5.85 -6.66
C ASN A 292 22.12 -4.77 -5.57
N ASN A 293 21.27 -3.76 -5.77
CA ASN A 293 21.07 -2.63 -4.86
C ASN A 293 19.77 -2.74 -4.05
N TRP A 294 19.08 -3.87 -4.07
CA TRP A 294 17.81 -4.05 -3.35
C TRP A 294 18.00 -3.78 -1.85
N GLY A 295 17.20 -2.88 -1.28
CA GLY A 295 17.33 -2.43 0.09
C GLY A 295 18.43 -1.39 0.33
N ALA A 296 19.12 -0.95 -0.73
CA ALA A 296 20.18 0.06 -0.76
C ALA A 296 21.30 -0.14 0.29
N GLY A 297 21.53 -1.39 0.72
CA GLY A 297 22.50 -1.73 1.78
C GLY A 297 22.13 -1.24 3.19
N ILE A 298 20.97 -0.59 3.36
CA ILE A 298 20.50 -0.02 4.63
C ILE A 298 19.33 -0.82 5.23
N LEU A 299 18.58 -1.54 4.40
CA LEU A 299 17.42 -2.33 4.80
C LEU A 299 17.88 -3.61 5.50
N LYS A 300 17.36 -3.85 6.70
CA LYS A 300 17.61 -5.04 7.52
C LYS A 300 16.29 -5.52 8.13
N GLY A 301 16.18 -6.82 8.38
CA GLY A 301 15.02 -7.40 9.07
C GLY A 301 14.68 -8.79 8.55
N GLY A 302 13.46 -9.25 8.87
CA GLY A 302 12.91 -10.50 8.33
C GLY A 302 12.28 -10.32 6.94
N THR A 303 11.62 -11.37 6.45
CA THR A 303 11.04 -11.44 5.11
C THR A 303 10.18 -10.22 4.78
N MET A 304 9.28 -9.80 5.67
CA MET A 304 8.40 -8.65 5.42
C MET A 304 9.20 -7.36 5.21
N ALA A 305 10.21 -7.09 6.04
CA ALA A 305 11.07 -5.93 5.89
C ALA A 305 11.80 -5.96 4.53
N LEU A 306 12.42 -7.10 4.19
CA LEU A 306 13.28 -7.24 3.02
C LEU A 306 12.51 -7.33 1.70
N LEU A 307 11.40 -8.06 1.66
CA LEU A 307 10.70 -8.46 0.43
C LEU A 307 9.73 -7.40 -0.08
N HIS A 308 8.73 -7.03 0.71
CA HIS A 308 7.58 -6.31 0.16
C HIS A 308 7.94 -4.93 -0.37
N ARG A 309 7.19 -4.47 -1.36
CA ARG A 309 7.05 -3.06 -1.72
C ARG A 309 5.58 -2.74 -2.01
N ASP A 310 5.23 -1.47 -1.93
CA ASP A 310 3.92 -0.98 -2.36
C ASP A 310 4.01 -0.37 -3.74
N VAL A 311 3.16 -0.83 -4.66
CA VAL A 311 3.04 -0.30 -6.02
C VAL A 311 1.86 0.67 -6.11
N PHE A 312 2.11 1.85 -6.67
CA PHE A 312 1.13 2.93 -6.88
C PHE A 312 1.12 3.33 -8.35
N TYR A 313 -0.05 3.69 -8.90
CA TYR A 313 -0.17 4.18 -10.27
C TYR A 313 0.43 5.58 -10.41
N GLY A 314 1.29 5.77 -11.42
CA GLY A 314 1.98 7.02 -11.75
C GLY A 314 3.42 7.07 -11.26
N ASP A 315 4.20 8.02 -11.81
CA ASP A 315 5.53 8.36 -11.31
C ASP A 315 5.42 9.45 -10.24
N HIS A 316 5.81 9.10 -9.01
CA HIS A 316 5.70 9.95 -7.83
C HIS A 316 7.04 10.17 -7.12
N VAL A 317 8.17 9.90 -7.78
CA VAL A 317 9.49 10.05 -7.18
C VAL A 317 9.72 11.48 -6.71
N GLN A 318 9.40 12.47 -7.55
CA GLN A 318 9.57 13.87 -7.19
C GLN A 318 8.64 14.31 -6.04
N SER A 319 7.41 13.79 -6.02
CA SER A 319 6.46 14.01 -4.91
C SER A 319 7.01 13.47 -3.60
N MET A 320 7.58 12.26 -3.61
CA MET A 320 8.18 11.67 -2.40
C MET A 320 9.47 12.36 -1.97
N LYS A 321 10.31 12.84 -2.91
CA LYS A 321 11.48 13.69 -2.60
C LYS A 321 11.07 14.98 -1.90
N ASN A 322 10.01 15.64 -2.38
CA ASN A 322 9.47 16.84 -1.75
C ASN A 322 8.90 16.53 -0.36
N LEU A 323 8.15 15.43 -0.22
CA LEU A 323 7.61 14.99 1.05
C LEU A 323 8.73 14.66 2.05
N GLY A 324 9.81 14.03 1.61
CA GLY A 324 11.01 13.73 2.40
C GLY A 324 11.64 14.99 2.99
N VAL A 325 11.75 16.06 2.20
CA VAL A 325 12.21 17.37 2.72
C VAL A 325 11.26 17.95 3.77
N LEU A 326 9.95 17.88 3.54
CA LEU A 326 8.95 18.43 4.47
C LEU A 326 8.87 17.65 5.79
N MET A 327 9.05 16.33 5.74
CA MET A 327 8.94 15.46 6.90
C MET A 327 10.30 15.21 7.59
N GLY A 328 11.40 15.33 6.85
CA GLY A 328 12.77 15.05 7.31
C GLY A 328 13.14 13.58 7.22
N PHE A 329 12.82 12.94 6.09
CA PHE A 329 13.26 11.58 5.75
C PHE A 329 13.99 11.58 4.40
N GLU A 330 14.86 10.61 4.19
CA GLU A 330 15.63 10.46 2.95
C GLU A 330 14.86 9.65 1.90
N VAL A 331 15.12 9.93 0.62
CA VAL A 331 14.57 9.15 -0.49
C VAL A 331 15.71 8.53 -1.25
N VAL A 332 15.73 7.21 -1.34
CA VAL A 332 16.80 6.43 -1.97
C VAL A 332 16.20 5.63 -3.12
N GLU A 333 16.70 5.89 -4.32
CA GLU A 333 16.32 5.15 -5.52
C GLU A 333 17.06 3.80 -5.55
N GLU A 334 16.30 2.70 -5.67
CA GLU A 334 16.86 1.35 -5.67
C GLU A 334 17.42 0.95 -7.04
N GLY A 335 16.85 1.49 -8.13
CA GLY A 335 17.26 1.26 -9.52
C GLY A 335 18.03 2.45 -10.10
#